data_AF-A0A8S2U1X6-F1
#
_entry.id   AF-A0A8S2U1X6-F1
#
_cell.length_a   1.000
_cell.length_b   1.000
_cell.length_c   1.000
_cell.angle_alpha   90.00
_cell.angle_beta   90.00
_cell.angle_gamma   90.00
#
_symmetry.space_group_name_H-M   'P 1'
#
loop_
_entity.id
_entity.type
_entity.pdbx_description
1 polymer ?
#
loop_
_entity_poly.entity_id
_entity_poly.type
_entity_poly.pdbx_seq_one_letter_code
_entity_poly.pdbx_strand_id
1 'polypeptide(L)' 'EGQMCHTAEWDKRINFKNKRVAVVGTGAGAIQVVPKIQQMNVSQLLVFQRTPPWIIPRADRCLSNFEKRLFA' A
#
# COMPACT_ATOMS: atom_id res chain seq x y z
N GLU A 1 -6.71 -21.46 8.00
CA GLU A 1 -6.37 -20.25 8.78
C GLU A 1 -5.33 -19.42 8.02
N GLY A 2 -5.20 -18.12 8.30
CA GLY A 2 -4.31 -17.20 7.57
C GLY A 2 -3.73 -16.11 8.47
N GLN A 3 -2.65 -15.45 8.01
CA GLN A 3 -2.04 -14.32 8.72
C GLN A 3 -2.91 -13.06 8.60
N MET A 4 -2.97 -12.26 9.66
CA MET A 4 -3.72 -11.01 9.71
C MET A 4 -2.92 -9.95 10.46
N CYS A 5 -2.96 -8.71 9.98
CA CYS A 5 -2.41 -7.55 10.66
C CYS A 5 -3.20 -6.30 10.28
N HIS A 6 -3.19 -5.29 11.16
CA HIS A 6 -3.68 -3.96 10.84
C HIS A 6 -2.57 -3.12 10.20
N THR A 7 -2.88 -2.21 9.27
CA THR A 7 -1.86 -1.40 8.59
C THR A 7 -1.08 -0.47 9.54
N ALA A 8 -1.68 -0.09 10.67
CA ALA A 8 -1.01 0.67 11.73
C ALA A 8 -0.04 -0.18 12.58
N GLU A 9 -0.21 -1.50 12.57
CA GLU A 9 0.59 -2.46 13.36
C GLU A 9 1.10 -3.56 12.43
N TRP A 10 1.90 -3.15 11.44
CA TRP A 10 2.31 -4.02 10.35
C TRP A 10 3.20 -5.18 10.83
N ASP A 11 2.81 -6.42 10.50
CA ASP A 11 3.64 -7.60 10.77
C ASP A 11 4.63 -7.84 9.62
N LYS A 12 5.92 -7.62 9.91
CA LYS A 12 7.04 -7.81 8.96
C LYS A 12 7.30 -9.28 8.61
N ARG A 13 6.67 -10.23 9.30
CA ARG A 13 6.85 -11.68 9.08
C ARG A 13 5.87 -12.23 8.03
N ILE A 14 4.95 -11.41 7.52
CA ILE A 14 3.99 -11.85 6.50
C ILE A 14 4.71 -12.00 5.16
N ASN A 15 4.59 -13.20 4.57
CA ASN A 15 5.08 -13.48 3.23
C ASN A 15 3.92 -13.41 2.22
N PHE A 16 4.00 -12.48 1.28
CA PHE A 16 2.97 -12.24 0.26
C PHE A 16 3.12 -13.11 -0.99
N LYS A 17 4.28 -13.74 -1.21
CA LYS A 17 4.59 -14.48 -2.44
C LYS A 17 3.60 -15.63 -2.66
N ASN A 18 2.95 -15.62 -3.83
CA ASN A 18 1.95 -16.60 -4.27
C ASN A 18 0.73 -16.72 -3.32
N LYS A 19 0.53 -15.76 -2.41
CA LYS A 19 -0.61 -15.77 -1.49
C LYS A 19 -1.82 -15.03 -2.09
N ARG A 20 -3.00 -15.47 -1.67
CA ARG A 20 -4.26 -14.75 -1.86
C ARG A 20 -4.39 -13.76 -0.70
N VAL A 21 -4.46 -12.48 -1.01
CA VAL A 21 -4.45 -11.40 -0.04
C VAL A 21 -5.78 -10.67 -0.08
N ALA A 22 -6.36 -10.42 1.08
CA ALA A 22 -7.54 -9.60 1.26
C ALA A 22 -7.16 -8.31 1.98
N VAL A 23 -7.54 -7.17 1.40
CA VAL A 23 -7.41 -5.85 2.04
C VAL A 23 -8.82 -5.32 2.31
N VAL A 24 -9.10 -5.00 3.57
CA VAL A 24 -10.39 -4.45 3.99
C VAL A 24 -10.25 -2.95 4.21
N GLY A 25 -11.03 -2.17 3.47
CA GLY A 25 -10.97 -0.71 3.49
C GLY A 25 -10.17 -0.12 2.33
N THR A 26 -10.54 1.10 1.95
CA THR A 26 -10.04 1.83 0.78
C THR A 26 -9.58 3.26 1.12
N GLY A 27 -9.36 3.56 2.40
CA GLY A 27 -8.89 4.87 2.86
C GLY A 27 -7.40 5.13 2.58
N ALA A 28 -6.85 6.19 3.18
CA ALA A 28 -5.47 6.63 2.95
C ALA A 28 -4.42 5.53 3.13
N GLY A 29 -4.56 4.69 4.17
CA GLY A 29 -3.64 3.56 4.39
C GLY A 29 -3.71 2.52 3.28
N ALA A 30 -4.90 2.19 2.79
CA ALA A 30 -5.06 1.21 1.72
C ALA A 30 -4.51 1.73 0.38
N ILE A 31 -4.73 3.01 0.06
CA ILE A 31 -4.19 3.67 -1.15
C ILE A 31 -2.66 3.56 -1.22
N GLN A 32 -1.97 3.60 -0.08
CA GLN A 32 -0.52 3.48 -0.02
C GLN A 32 -0.04 2.01 -0.09
N VAL A 33 -0.76 1.11 0.56
CA VAL A 33 -0.35 -0.29 0.76
C VAL A 33 -0.72 -1.19 -0.41
N VAL A 34 -1.93 -1.06 -0.97
CA VAL A 34 -2.45 -1.93 -2.04
C VAL A 34 -1.54 -1.96 -3.28
N PRO A 35 -1.07 -0.81 -3.83
CA PRO A 35 -0.15 -0.82 -4.98
C PRO A 35 1.18 -1.49 -4.67
N LYS A 36 1.67 -1.38 -3.42
CA LYS A 36 2.92 -2.04 -3.00
C LYS A 36 2.73 -3.54 -2.85
N ILE A 37 1.63 -4.01 -2.26
CA ILE A 37 1.33 -5.44 -2.18
C ILE A 37 1.19 -6.06 -3.57
N GLN A 38 0.55 -5.38 -4.52
CA GLN A 38 0.43 -5.84 -5.91
C GLN A 38 1.81 -6.16 -6.52
N GLN A 39 2.84 -5.37 -6.20
CA GLN A 39 4.21 -5.55 -6.70
C GLN A 39 4.96 -6.73 -6.04
N MET A 40 4.43 -7.32 -4.96
CA MET A 40 5.10 -8.38 -4.16
C MET A 40 4.82 -9.82 -4.67
N ASN A 41 4.39 -9.99 -5.92
CA ASN A 41 4.10 -11.30 -6.53
C ASN A 41 3.06 -12.12 -5.76
N VAL A 42 1.92 -11.49 -5.45
CA VAL A 42 0.73 -12.15 -4.90
C VAL A 42 0.00 -12.94 -5.97
N SER A 43 -0.65 -14.06 -5.62
CA SER A 43 -1.45 -14.82 -6.59
C SER A 43 -2.80 -14.18 -6.86
N GLN A 44 -3.37 -13.50 -5.86
CA GLN A 44 -4.63 -12.76 -5.98
C GLN A 44 -4.66 -11.65 -4.93
N LEU A 45 -5.16 -10.47 -5.31
CA LEU A 45 -5.41 -9.36 -4.40
C LEU A 45 -6.89 -8.97 -4.48
N LEU A 46 -7.59 -9.11 -3.36
CA LEU A 46 -8.99 -8.73 -3.21
C LEU A 46 -9.08 -7.48 -2.34
N VAL A 47 -9.78 -6.45 -2.82
CA VAL A 47 -10.00 -5.21 -2.09
C VAL A 47 -11.49 -5.13 -1.74
N PHE A 48 -11.78 -5.13 -0.45
CA PHE A 48 -13.14 -4.99 0.06
C PHE A 48 -13.42 -3.51 0.34
N GLN A 49 -14.17 -2.89 -0.57
CA GLN A 49 -14.56 -1.48 -0.49
C GLN A 49 -15.95 -1.34 0.11
N ARG A 50 -16.08 -0.55 1.17
CA ARG A 50 -17.39 -0.11 1.68
C ARG A 50 -17.86 1.18 1.02
N THR A 51 -16.96 2.16 0.93
CA THR A 51 -17.24 3.48 0.35
C THR A 51 -16.04 3.89 -0.50
N PRO A 52 -16.24 4.27 -1.77
CA PRO A 52 -15.14 4.71 -2.63
C PRO A 52 -14.56 6.04 -2.14
N PRO A 53 -13.23 6.18 -2.02
CA PRO A 53 -12.60 7.47 -1.77
C PRO A 53 -12.56 8.31 -3.05
N TRP A 54 -12.52 9.63 -2.91
CA TRP A 54 -12.07 10.52 -3.97
C TRP A 54 -10.54 10.50 -4.04
N ILE A 55 -9.98 10.27 -5.22
CA ILE A 55 -8.53 10.18 -5.42
C ILE A 55 -8.11 11.02 -6.62
N ILE A 56 -6.96 11.69 -6.48
CA ILE A 56 -6.26 12.39 -7.56
C ILE A 56 -4.87 11.79 -7.73
N PRO A 57 -4.25 11.89 -8.92
CA PRO A 57 -2.87 11.46 -9.11
C PRO A 57 -1.95 12.16 -8.10
N ARG A 58 -1.12 11.38 -7.44
CA ARG A 58 -0.07 11.93 -6.57
C ARG A 58 1.10 12.34 -7.46
N ALA A 59 1.45 13.62 -7.45
CA ALA A 59 2.58 14.16 -8.22
C ALA A 59 3.94 13.85 -7.54
N ASP A 60 4.14 12.61 -7.10
CA ASP A 60 5.39 12.18 -6.50
C ASP A 60 6.50 12.20 -7.56
N ARG A 61 7.54 12.97 -7.28
CA ARG A 61 8.76 13.03 -8.10
C ARG A 61 9.99 12.89 -7.24
N CYS A 62 11.05 12.33 -7.80
CA CYS A 62 12.37 12.39 -7.19
C CYS A 62 12.84 13.84 -7.16
N LEU A 63 13.08 14.37 -5.96
CA LEU A 63 13.71 15.67 -5.78
C LEU A 63 15.21 15.56 -6.06
N SER A 64 15.75 16.50 -6.84
CA SER A 64 17.18 16.60 -7.10
C SER A 64 17.96 16.96 -5.83
N ASN A 65 19.25 16.64 -5.81
CA ASN A 65 20.11 17.02 -4.68
C ASN A 65 20.22 18.54 -4.52
N PHE A 66 20.11 19.29 -5.61
CA PHE A 66 20.08 20.75 -5.57
C PHE A 66 18.82 21.26 -4.86
N GLU A 67 17.63 20.76 -5.24
CA GLU A 67 16.37 21.13 -4.58
C GLU A 67 16.37 20.75 -3.09
N LYS A 68 16.89 19.57 -2.74
CA LYS A 68 17.03 19.16 -1.34
C LYS A 68 17.92 20.11 -0.52
N ARG A 69 18.98 20.67 -1.12
CA ARG A 69 19.87 21.64 -0.46
C ARG A 69 19.21 22.99 -0.20
N LEU A 70 18.21 23.39 -1.00
CA LEU A 70 17.49 24.65 -0.79
C LEU A 70 16.53 24.60 0.41
N PHE A 71 16.15 23.40 0.87
CA PHE A 71 15.27 23.18 2.01
C PHE A 71 15.98 22.58 3.24
N ALA A 72 17.31 22.47 3.19
CA ALA A 72 18.16 22.01 4.30
C ALA A 72 18.70 23.21 5.08
#